data_AF-W0UCJ5-F1
#
_entry.id   AF-W0UCJ5-F1
#
_cell.length_a   1.000
_cell.length_b   1.000
_cell.length_c   1.000
_cell.angle_alpha   90.00
_cell.angle_beta   90.00
_cell.angle_gamma   90.00
#
_symmetry.space_group_name_H-M   'P 1'
#
loop_
_entity.id
_entity.type
_entity.pdbx_description
1 polymer ?
#
loop_
_entity_poly.entity_id
_entity_poly.type
_entity_poly.pdbx_seq_one_letter_code
_entity_poly.pdbx_strand_id
1 'polypeptide(L)'
;KHDVQRRMLTGEFSVKRVEAFRPRIKEIVYHLIDKIQACEQPVDLVEALTLATPALAICELLGVPYEDHDFFQAQAMILTSSTATVEQAQAANEALCEKYLTQLVRRKMKEPTDDLLSRLVVNHVKKGNLTEVQVVSLARLLLIAGHETTANTTAMGVLLLLQRPAVWEELHQNTALVPQAIEEMLRFVDVTQSGERRVALEDVVIGDQLICAGDAVVVLSVAANRDES
;
A
#
# COMPACT_ATOMS: atom_id res chain seq x y z
N LYS A 1 -16.08 1.10 -15.68
CA LYS A 1 -14.73 1.74 -15.71
C LYS A 1 -13.78 1.05 -14.73
N HIS A 2 -14.15 0.87 -13.46
CA HIS A 2 -13.39 0.13 -12.44
C HIS A 2 -12.85 -1.23 -12.94
N ASP A 3 -13.72 -2.13 -13.39
CA ASP A 3 -13.30 -3.51 -13.74
C ASP A 3 -12.33 -3.58 -14.90
N VAL A 4 -12.37 -2.60 -15.80
CA VAL A 4 -11.44 -2.50 -16.92
C VAL A 4 -10.03 -2.20 -16.40
N GLN A 5 -9.88 -1.14 -15.60
CA GLN A 5 -8.59 -0.78 -15.00
C GLN A 5 -8.10 -1.83 -14.01
N ARG A 6 -8.98 -2.38 -13.17
CA ARG A 6 -8.63 -3.45 -12.22
C ARG A 6 -8.09 -4.68 -12.93
N ARG A 7 -8.72 -5.13 -14.02
CA ARG A 7 -8.22 -6.29 -14.80
C ARG A 7 -6.83 -6.07 -15.39
N MET A 8 -6.48 -4.83 -15.75
CA MET A 8 -5.14 -4.49 -16.25
C MET A 8 -4.07 -4.65 -15.17
N LEU A 9 -4.42 -4.46 -13.89
CA LEU A 9 -3.52 -4.62 -12.76
C LEU A 9 -3.56 -6.03 -12.13
N THR A 10 -4.68 -6.76 -12.24
CA THR A 10 -4.89 -8.02 -11.51
C THR A 10 -3.80 -9.06 -11.82
N GLY A 11 -3.30 -9.11 -13.07
CA GLY A 11 -2.20 -10.02 -13.43
C GLY A 11 -0.89 -9.70 -12.73
N GLU A 12 -0.63 -8.42 -12.43
CA GLU A 12 0.57 -7.94 -11.74
C GLU A 12 0.59 -8.37 -10.26
N PHE A 13 -0.59 -8.50 -9.64
CA PHE A 13 -0.79 -8.91 -8.25
C PHE A 13 -1.33 -10.34 -8.09
N SER A 14 -1.16 -11.18 -9.12
CA SER A 14 -1.57 -12.58 -9.04
C SER A 14 -0.68 -13.37 -8.06
N VAL A 15 -1.22 -14.44 -7.45
CA VAL A 15 -0.47 -15.33 -6.52
C VAL A 15 0.88 -15.73 -7.10
N LYS A 16 0.91 -16.16 -8.37
CA LYS A 16 2.15 -16.55 -9.05
C LYS A 16 3.20 -15.43 -9.07
N ARG A 17 2.78 -14.18 -9.29
CA ARG A 17 3.71 -13.03 -9.33
C ARG A 17 4.16 -12.60 -7.95
N VAL A 18 3.26 -12.60 -6.96
CA VAL A 18 3.62 -12.33 -5.57
C VAL A 18 4.61 -13.37 -5.07
N GLU A 19 4.40 -14.65 -5.36
CA GLU A 19 5.35 -15.72 -5.03
C GLU A 19 6.69 -15.57 -5.75
N ALA A 20 6.69 -15.15 -7.02
CA ALA A 20 7.94 -14.86 -7.74
C ALA A 20 8.71 -13.67 -7.15
N PHE A 21 8.02 -12.73 -6.48
CA PHE A 21 8.64 -11.58 -5.82
C PHE A 21 9.12 -11.87 -4.39
N ARG A 22 8.63 -12.96 -3.78
CA ARG A 22 9.00 -13.37 -2.40
C ARG A 22 10.52 -13.45 -2.15
N PRO A 23 11.37 -14.01 -3.04
CA PRO A 23 12.82 -14.03 -2.82
C PRO A 23 13.38 -12.61 -2.67
N ARG A 24 12.90 -11.67 -3.47
CA ARG A 24 13.36 -10.28 -3.44
C ARG A 24 12.94 -9.56 -2.15
N ILE A 25 11.70 -9.77 -1.69
CA ILE A 25 11.26 -9.27 -0.38
C ILE A 25 12.13 -9.80 0.75
N LYS A 26 12.50 -11.09 0.72
CA LYS A 26 13.40 -11.66 1.73
C LYS A 26 14.77 -10.99 1.74
N GLU A 27 15.35 -10.73 0.57
CA GLU A 27 16.63 -10.01 0.45
C GLU A 27 16.55 -8.60 1.03
N ILE A 28 15.48 -7.86 0.72
CA ILE A 28 15.23 -6.52 1.28
C ILE A 28 15.18 -6.58 2.81
N VAL A 29 14.38 -7.48 3.36
CA VAL A 29 14.19 -7.60 4.81
C VAL A 29 15.49 -8.01 5.51
N TYR A 30 16.21 -9.00 4.99
CA TYR A 30 17.48 -9.43 5.60
C TYR A 30 18.54 -8.35 5.55
N HIS A 31 18.68 -7.63 4.44
CA HIS A 31 19.62 -6.51 4.34
C HIS A 31 19.32 -5.39 5.35
N LEU A 32 18.04 -5.08 5.58
CA LEU A 32 17.64 -4.11 6.60
C LEU A 32 17.92 -4.61 8.02
N ILE A 33 17.68 -5.89 8.30
CA ILE A 33 18.01 -6.51 9.59
C ILE A 33 19.53 -6.49 9.83
N ASP A 34 20.35 -6.84 8.84
CA ASP A 34 21.81 -6.81 8.94
C ASP A 34 22.32 -5.39 9.26
N LYS A 35 21.74 -4.37 8.61
CA LYS A 35 22.02 -2.96 8.93
C LYS A 35 21.67 -2.60 10.37
N ILE A 36 20.49 -3.01 10.84
CA ILE A 36 20.05 -2.76 12.22
C ILE A 36 21.01 -3.40 13.23
N GLN A 37 21.48 -4.62 12.97
CA GLN A 37 22.44 -5.33 13.83
C GLN A 37 23.81 -4.65 13.90
N ALA A 38 24.21 -3.94 12.84
CA ALA A 38 25.46 -3.20 12.79
C ALA A 38 25.40 -1.82 13.47
N CYS A 39 24.20 -1.32 13.79
CA CYS A 39 24.01 -0.04 14.47
C CYS A 39 24.12 -0.15 16.00
N GLU A 40 24.54 0.93 16.65
CA GLU A 40 24.41 1.06 18.10
C GLU A 40 22.93 1.09 18.49
N GLN A 41 22.60 0.38 19.57
CA GLN A 41 21.22 0.27 20.07
C GLN A 41 20.93 1.36 21.11
N PRO A 42 19.67 1.84 21.22
CA PRO A 42 18.47 1.40 20.50
C PRO A 42 18.35 2.01 19.09
N VAL A 43 17.63 1.31 18.20
CA VAL A 43 17.24 1.82 16.89
C VAL A 43 15.74 2.12 16.83
N ASP A 44 15.33 3.08 16.00
CA ASP A 44 13.94 3.22 15.59
C ASP A 44 13.60 2.16 14.53
N LEU A 45 12.82 1.16 14.92
CA LEU A 45 12.39 0.08 14.02
C LEU A 45 11.47 0.58 12.90
N VAL A 46 10.73 1.67 13.13
CA VAL A 46 9.80 2.22 12.14
C VAL A 46 10.57 2.73 10.93
N GLU A 47 11.55 3.59 11.17
CA GLU A 47 12.43 4.10 10.12
C GLU A 47 13.31 3.00 9.53
N ALA A 48 13.95 2.19 10.38
CA ALA A 48 14.98 1.25 9.95
C ALA A 48 14.43 0.00 9.23
N LEU A 49 13.17 -0.40 9.47
CA LEU A 49 12.61 -1.63 8.92
C LEU A 49 11.21 -1.44 8.33
N THR A 50 10.26 -0.93 9.11
CA THR A 50 8.84 -1.06 8.74
C THR A 50 8.41 -0.11 7.63
N LEU A 51 8.96 1.11 7.57
CA LEU A 51 8.79 2.03 6.43
C LEU A 51 9.68 1.61 5.24
N ALA A 52 10.95 1.29 5.52
CA ALA A 52 11.93 0.97 4.49
C ALA A 52 11.56 -0.26 3.65
N THR A 53 11.03 -1.31 4.27
CA THR A 53 10.67 -2.57 3.58
C THR A 53 9.64 -2.37 2.46
N PRO A 54 8.42 -1.84 2.74
CA PRO A 54 7.43 -1.61 1.70
C PRO A 54 7.85 -0.52 0.71
N ALA A 55 8.63 0.49 1.13
CA ALA A 55 9.16 1.51 0.21
C ALA A 55 10.05 0.88 -0.88
N LEU A 56 11.03 0.06 -0.48
CA LEU A 56 11.89 -0.68 -1.40
C LEU A 56 11.07 -1.59 -2.32
N ALA A 57 10.14 -2.35 -1.74
CA ALA A 57 9.31 -3.30 -2.46
C ALA A 57 8.43 -2.63 -3.54
N ILE A 58 7.73 -1.54 -3.19
CA ILE A 58 6.85 -0.85 -4.13
C ILE A 58 7.64 -0.09 -5.19
N CYS A 59 8.81 0.46 -4.85
CA CYS A 59 9.70 1.09 -5.80
C CYS A 59 10.16 0.13 -6.88
N GLU A 60 10.63 -1.06 -6.49
CA GLU A 60 11.04 -2.09 -7.44
C GLU A 60 9.89 -2.59 -8.29
N LEU A 61 8.72 -2.84 -7.68
CA LEU A 61 7.54 -3.30 -8.41
C LEU A 61 7.10 -2.29 -9.49
N LEU A 62 7.07 -1.01 -9.14
CA LEU A 62 6.66 0.07 -10.05
C LEU A 62 7.78 0.53 -10.99
N GLY A 63 9.05 0.20 -10.71
CA GLY A 63 10.20 0.72 -11.45
C GLY A 63 10.50 2.19 -11.15
N VAL A 64 10.19 2.61 -9.92
CA VAL A 64 10.52 3.92 -9.35
C VAL A 64 11.94 3.83 -8.77
N PRO A 65 12.86 4.76 -9.08
CA PRO A 65 14.17 4.82 -8.44
C PRO A 65 14.04 4.97 -6.92
N TYR A 66 14.69 4.08 -6.16
CA TYR A 66 14.62 4.14 -4.69
C TYR A 66 15.30 5.40 -4.12
N GLU A 67 16.26 5.99 -4.82
CA GLU A 67 16.88 7.27 -4.43
C GLU A 67 15.87 8.41 -4.24
N ASP A 68 14.69 8.32 -4.85
CA ASP A 68 13.62 9.32 -4.74
C ASP A 68 12.63 9.02 -3.58
N HIS A 69 12.93 8.03 -2.71
CA HIS A 69 11.98 7.58 -1.68
C HIS A 69 11.58 8.64 -0.67
N ASP A 70 12.53 9.43 -0.17
CA ASP A 70 12.23 10.54 0.75
C ASP A 70 11.22 11.52 0.13
N PHE A 71 11.37 11.80 -1.17
CA PHE A 71 10.48 12.72 -1.88
C PHE A 71 9.04 12.18 -1.94
N PHE A 72 8.83 10.98 -2.47
CA PHE A 72 7.47 10.48 -2.61
C PHE A 72 6.84 10.11 -1.26
N GLN A 73 7.63 9.71 -0.26
CA GLN A 73 7.15 9.46 1.09
C GLN A 73 6.61 10.76 1.71
N ALA A 74 7.35 11.87 1.58
CA ALA A 74 6.88 13.17 2.04
C ALA A 74 5.58 13.59 1.33
N GLN A 75 5.47 13.37 0.01
CA GLN A 75 4.23 13.67 -0.71
C GLN A 75 3.08 12.75 -0.30
N ALA A 76 3.34 11.46 -0.10
CA ALA A 76 2.34 10.49 0.32
C ALA A 76 1.76 10.87 1.69
N MET A 77 2.62 11.20 2.66
CA MET A 77 2.21 11.63 4.00
C MET A 77 1.31 12.87 3.97
N ILE A 78 1.60 13.85 3.11
CA ILE A 78 0.73 15.04 2.95
C ILE A 78 -0.62 14.64 2.36
N LEU A 79 -0.63 13.76 1.35
CA LEU A 79 -1.83 13.32 0.65
C LEU A 79 -2.75 12.41 1.48
N THR A 80 -2.20 11.72 2.49
CA THR A 80 -2.95 10.86 3.41
C THR A 80 -3.24 11.55 4.76
N SER A 81 -2.66 12.72 5.00
CA SER A 81 -2.88 13.49 6.23
C SER A 81 -4.31 14.03 6.35
N SER A 82 -4.91 13.84 7.52
CA SER A 82 -6.19 14.43 7.90
C SER A 82 -6.10 15.89 8.32
N THR A 83 -4.88 16.41 8.52
CA THR A 83 -4.62 17.78 9.01
C THR A 83 -3.99 18.68 7.96
N ALA A 84 -3.63 18.15 6.79
CA ALA A 84 -3.11 18.94 5.68
C ALA A 84 -4.19 19.88 5.14
N THR A 85 -3.80 21.11 4.77
CA THR A 85 -4.71 22.04 4.09
C THR A 85 -4.95 21.60 2.65
N VAL A 86 -6.01 22.14 2.04
CA VAL A 86 -6.33 21.87 0.62
C VAL A 86 -5.17 22.29 -0.28
N GLU A 87 -4.55 23.43 0.01
CA GLU A 87 -3.41 23.97 -0.76
C GLU A 87 -2.19 23.06 -0.64
N GLN A 88 -1.90 22.54 0.56
CA GLN A 88 -0.80 21.59 0.77
C GLN A 88 -1.04 20.29 0.00
N ALA A 89 -2.26 19.74 0.06
CA ALA A 89 -2.62 18.52 -0.67
C ALA A 89 -2.56 18.72 -2.18
N GLN A 90 -3.01 19.87 -2.70
CA GLN A 90 -2.90 20.23 -4.11
C GLN A 90 -1.45 20.34 -4.57
N ALA A 91 -0.61 21.05 -3.81
CA ALA A 91 0.81 21.19 -4.11
C ALA A 91 1.55 19.83 -4.11
N ALA A 92 1.24 18.97 -3.14
CA ALA A 92 1.80 17.63 -3.07
C ALA A 92 1.36 16.76 -4.25
N ASN A 93 0.08 16.86 -4.64
CA ASN A 93 -0.44 16.15 -5.79
C ASN A 93 0.21 16.63 -7.10
N GLU A 94 0.40 17.93 -7.28
CA GLU A 94 1.08 18.50 -8.45
C GLU A 94 2.53 18.01 -8.53
N ALA A 95 3.26 18.10 -7.41
CA ALA A 95 4.66 17.65 -7.33
C ALA A 95 4.80 16.16 -7.66
N LEU A 96 3.96 15.32 -7.05
CA LEU A 96 4.03 13.88 -7.24
C LEU A 96 3.52 13.44 -8.63
N CYS A 97 2.36 13.93 -9.06
CA CYS A 97 1.70 13.43 -10.27
C CYS A 97 2.21 14.13 -11.53
N GLU A 98 2.12 15.45 -11.56
CA GLU A 98 2.33 16.24 -12.77
C GLU A 98 3.80 16.41 -13.09
N LYS A 99 4.65 16.48 -12.06
CA LYS A 99 6.10 16.61 -12.24
C LYS A 99 6.77 15.24 -12.23
N TYR A 100 6.73 14.52 -11.12
CA TYR A 100 7.53 13.32 -10.95
C TYR A 100 7.01 12.11 -11.74
N LEU A 101 5.81 11.61 -11.43
CA LEU A 101 5.27 10.39 -12.05
C LEU A 101 5.02 10.54 -13.55
N THR A 102 4.61 11.73 -14.00
CA THR A 102 4.47 12.04 -15.43
C THR A 102 5.81 11.90 -16.16
N GLN A 103 6.89 12.47 -15.62
CA GLN A 103 8.23 12.31 -16.21
C GLN A 103 8.69 10.85 -16.19
N LEU A 104 8.44 10.13 -15.10
CA LEU A 104 8.76 8.71 -14.99
C LEU A 104 8.03 7.89 -16.06
N VAL A 105 6.71 8.07 -16.21
CA VAL A 105 5.91 7.36 -17.22
C VAL A 105 6.42 7.68 -18.64
N ARG A 106 6.73 8.95 -18.94
CA ARG A 106 7.31 9.34 -20.24
C ARG A 106 8.67 8.69 -20.49
N ARG A 107 9.51 8.56 -19.46
CA ARG A 107 10.77 7.83 -19.55
C ARG A 107 10.52 6.36 -19.88
N LYS A 108 9.61 5.68 -19.16
CA LYS A 108 9.23 4.29 -19.43
C LYS A 108 8.57 4.08 -20.80
N MET A 109 7.94 5.10 -21.39
CA MET A 109 7.43 5.07 -22.77
C MET A 109 8.53 4.97 -23.82
N LYS A 110 9.65 5.66 -23.58
CA LYS A 110 10.82 5.66 -24.46
C LYS A 110 11.71 4.44 -24.20
N GLU A 111 11.96 4.15 -22.93
CA GLU A 111 12.91 3.16 -22.44
C GLU A 111 12.23 2.26 -21.41
N PRO A 112 11.38 1.29 -21.85
CA PRO A 112 10.71 0.39 -20.94
C PRO A 112 11.71 -0.61 -20.32
N THR A 113 11.53 -0.88 -19.04
CA THR A 113 12.28 -1.89 -18.26
C THR A 113 11.33 -2.98 -17.73
N ASP A 114 11.82 -3.96 -16.98
CA ASP A 114 10.96 -5.05 -16.46
C ASP A 114 10.24 -4.66 -15.15
N ASP A 115 9.35 -3.67 -15.24
CA ASP A 115 8.55 -3.18 -14.11
C ASP A 115 7.08 -2.96 -14.49
N LEU A 116 6.23 -2.78 -13.48
CA LEU A 116 4.79 -2.65 -13.66
C LEU A 116 4.43 -1.44 -14.54
N LEU A 117 5.07 -0.28 -14.33
CA LEU A 117 4.76 0.91 -15.12
C LEU A 117 5.13 0.75 -16.59
N SER A 118 6.28 0.14 -16.88
CA SER A 118 6.71 -0.22 -18.23
C SER A 118 5.74 -1.18 -18.89
N ARG A 119 5.25 -2.20 -18.16
CA ARG A 119 4.24 -3.14 -18.67
C ARG A 119 2.91 -2.44 -18.93
N LEU A 120 2.45 -1.53 -18.07
CA LEU A 120 1.24 -0.73 -18.31
C LEU A 120 1.38 0.14 -19.56
N VAL A 121 2.53 0.78 -19.72
CA VAL A 121 2.83 1.63 -20.87
C VAL A 121 2.85 0.83 -22.17
N VAL A 122 3.60 -0.29 -22.21
CA VAL A 122 3.75 -1.12 -23.40
C VAL A 122 2.43 -1.80 -23.78
N ASN A 123 1.71 -2.34 -22.80
CA ASN A 123 0.53 -3.16 -23.07
C ASN A 123 -0.78 -2.38 -23.20
N HIS A 124 -0.88 -1.18 -22.60
CA HIS A 124 -2.12 -0.43 -22.57
C HIS A 124 -2.01 0.97 -23.16
N VAL A 125 -0.97 1.75 -22.85
CA VAL A 125 -0.83 3.12 -23.39
C VAL A 125 -0.56 3.09 -24.89
N LYS A 126 0.43 2.30 -25.34
CA LYS A 126 0.77 2.18 -26.77
C LYS A 126 -0.38 1.62 -27.62
N LYS A 127 -1.36 0.95 -27.00
CA LYS A 127 -2.55 0.39 -27.67
C LYS A 127 -3.79 1.30 -27.55
N GLY A 128 -3.67 2.48 -26.95
CA GLY A 128 -4.79 3.41 -26.75
C GLY A 128 -5.81 3.00 -25.67
N ASN A 129 -5.51 1.97 -24.88
CA ASN A 129 -6.41 1.48 -23.82
C ASN A 129 -6.33 2.31 -22.54
N LEU A 130 -5.19 2.96 -22.30
CA LEU A 130 -4.97 3.89 -21.20
C LEU A 130 -4.32 5.17 -21.71
N THR A 131 -4.67 6.30 -21.11
CA THR A 131 -3.94 7.55 -21.29
C THR A 131 -2.76 7.62 -20.32
N GLU A 132 -1.79 8.49 -20.62
CA GLU A 132 -0.67 8.80 -19.72
C GLU A 132 -1.16 9.21 -18.33
N VAL A 133 -2.16 10.10 -18.27
CA VAL A 133 -2.79 10.56 -17.02
C VAL A 133 -3.40 9.41 -16.21
N GLN A 134 -4.00 8.44 -16.88
CA GLN A 134 -4.55 7.26 -16.19
C GLN A 134 -3.44 6.38 -15.60
N VAL A 135 -2.31 6.18 -16.31
CA VAL A 135 -1.17 5.43 -15.77
C VAL A 135 -0.55 6.17 -14.59
N VAL A 136 -0.38 7.49 -14.66
CA VAL A 136 0.10 8.32 -13.54
C VAL A 136 -0.82 8.18 -12.33
N SER A 137 -2.14 8.20 -12.54
CA SER A 137 -3.12 8.02 -11.46
C SER A 137 -3.03 6.64 -10.80
N LEU A 138 -2.84 5.58 -11.60
CA LEU A 138 -2.63 4.23 -11.09
C LEU A 138 -1.30 4.10 -10.35
N ALA A 139 -0.22 4.72 -10.86
CA ALA A 139 1.08 4.74 -10.22
C ALA A 139 1.00 5.39 -8.84
N ARG A 140 0.33 6.55 -8.73
CA ARG A 140 0.08 7.24 -7.45
C ARG A 140 -0.68 6.36 -6.48
N LEU A 141 -1.78 5.75 -6.94
CA LEU A 141 -2.61 4.86 -6.11
C LEU A 141 -1.78 3.73 -5.52
N LEU A 142 -0.99 3.04 -6.35
CA LEU A 142 -0.18 1.89 -5.93
C LEU A 142 0.97 2.31 -5.00
N LEU A 143 1.63 3.44 -5.30
CA LEU A 143 2.74 3.95 -4.51
C LEU A 143 2.30 4.31 -3.09
N ILE A 144 1.18 5.03 -2.95
CA ILE A 144 0.65 5.42 -1.63
C ILE A 144 0.09 4.20 -0.90
N ALA A 145 -0.75 3.40 -1.56
CA ALA A 145 -1.45 2.28 -0.91
C ALA A 145 -0.48 1.17 -0.46
N GLY A 146 0.56 0.88 -1.25
CA GLY A 146 1.53 -0.18 -0.94
C GLY A 146 2.54 0.19 0.15
N HIS A 147 2.73 1.48 0.41
CA HIS A 147 3.74 1.99 1.33
C HIS A 147 3.24 2.03 2.78
N GLU A 148 2.26 2.90 3.07
CA GLU A 148 1.90 3.21 4.47
C GLU A 148 1.16 2.07 5.18
N THR A 149 0.26 1.36 4.47
CA THR A 149 -0.58 0.33 5.07
C THR A 149 0.25 -0.84 5.61
N THR A 150 1.20 -1.33 4.81
CA THR A 150 2.12 -2.41 5.17
C THR A 150 3.06 -1.98 6.29
N ALA A 151 3.58 -0.76 6.24
CA ALA A 151 4.48 -0.23 7.27
C ALA A 151 3.80 -0.16 8.64
N ASN A 152 2.60 0.41 8.69
CA ASN A 152 1.83 0.54 9.92
C ASN A 152 1.40 -0.83 10.46
N THR A 153 0.96 -1.74 9.59
CA THR A 153 0.57 -3.10 9.99
C THR A 153 1.76 -3.85 10.59
N THR A 154 2.95 -3.72 9.99
CA THR A 154 4.17 -4.36 10.47
C THR A 154 4.60 -3.78 11.82
N ALA A 155 4.62 -2.44 11.97
CA ALA A 155 5.00 -1.79 13.22
C ALA A 155 4.07 -2.17 14.37
N MET A 156 2.75 -2.13 14.14
CA MET A 156 1.75 -2.53 15.12
C MET A 156 1.81 -4.04 15.43
N GLY A 157 2.11 -4.86 14.42
CA GLY A 157 2.32 -6.30 14.57
C GLY A 157 3.47 -6.64 15.51
N VAL A 158 4.62 -5.99 15.32
CA VAL A 158 5.78 -6.15 16.20
C VAL A 158 5.43 -5.71 17.63
N LEU A 159 4.80 -4.54 17.79
CA LEU A 159 4.35 -4.06 19.10
C LEU A 159 3.42 -5.07 19.79
N LEU A 160 2.45 -5.61 19.06
CA LEU A 160 1.48 -6.58 19.59
C LEU A 160 2.17 -7.87 20.05
N LEU A 161 3.14 -8.38 19.29
CA LEU A 161 3.89 -9.58 19.65
C LEU A 161 4.79 -9.34 20.87
N LEU A 162 5.44 -8.18 20.97
CA LEU A 162 6.23 -7.80 22.15
C LEU A 162 5.37 -7.68 23.42
N GLN A 163 4.12 -7.24 23.28
CA GLN A 163 3.15 -7.18 24.38
C GLN A 163 2.53 -8.55 24.72
N ARG A 164 2.69 -9.57 23.86
CA ARG A 164 2.14 -10.92 24.03
C ARG A 164 3.23 -12.00 23.87
N PRO A 165 4.18 -12.11 24.82
CA PRO A 165 5.33 -13.00 24.69
C PRO A 165 4.98 -14.48 24.47
N ALA A 166 3.85 -14.95 25.03
CA ALA A 166 3.40 -16.33 24.82
C ALA A 166 3.05 -16.62 23.34
N VAL A 167 2.42 -15.66 22.65
CA VAL A 167 2.09 -15.78 21.23
C VAL A 167 3.37 -15.70 20.39
N TRP A 168 4.29 -14.80 20.74
CA TRP A 168 5.60 -14.73 20.09
C TRP A 168 6.34 -16.07 20.18
N GLU A 169 6.41 -16.67 21.37
CA GLU A 169 7.09 -17.94 21.59
C GLU A 169 6.45 -19.09 20.78
N GLU A 170 5.12 -19.15 20.74
CA GLU A 170 4.39 -20.13 19.94
C GLU A 170 4.72 -20.01 18.44
N LEU A 171 4.70 -18.78 17.90
CA LEU A 171 5.06 -18.53 16.49
C LEU A 171 6.52 -18.83 16.20
N HIS A 172 7.41 -18.58 17.16
CA HIS A 172 8.83 -18.88 17.02
C HIS A 172 9.08 -20.40 16.95
N GLN A 173 8.39 -21.17 17.78
CA GLN A 173 8.48 -22.63 17.80
C GLN A 173 7.80 -23.28 16.59
N ASN A 174 6.76 -22.65 16.03
CA ASN A 174 6.01 -23.18 14.90
C ASN A 174 5.68 -22.11 13.85
N THR A 175 6.63 -21.88 12.93
CA THR A 175 6.47 -20.88 11.85
C THR A 175 5.35 -21.20 10.85
N ALA A 176 4.80 -22.43 10.85
CA ALA A 176 3.64 -22.77 10.04
C ALA A 176 2.37 -22.00 10.47
N LEU A 177 2.36 -21.43 11.69
CA LEU A 177 1.27 -20.58 12.19
C LEU A 177 1.34 -19.14 11.69
N VAL A 178 2.47 -18.70 11.11
CA VAL A 178 2.66 -17.30 10.68
C VAL A 178 1.57 -16.82 9.71
N PRO A 179 1.13 -17.58 8.67
CA PRO A 179 0.06 -17.13 7.81
C PRO A 179 -1.25 -16.84 8.57
N GLN A 180 -1.63 -17.71 9.51
CA GLN A 180 -2.83 -17.51 10.31
C GLN A 180 -2.68 -16.32 11.27
N ALA A 181 -1.50 -16.15 11.86
CA ALA A 181 -1.22 -15.01 12.74
C ALA A 181 -1.25 -13.68 11.98
N ILE A 182 -0.84 -13.64 10.72
CA ILE A 182 -0.97 -12.45 9.86
C ILE A 182 -2.44 -12.11 9.64
N GLU A 183 -3.30 -13.08 9.33
CA GLU A 183 -4.75 -12.83 9.18
C GLU A 183 -5.37 -12.30 10.48
N GLU A 184 -5.02 -12.88 11.63
CA GLU A 184 -5.49 -12.41 12.92
C GLU A 184 -4.95 -11.00 13.24
N MET A 185 -3.72 -10.70 12.87
CA MET A 185 -3.13 -9.37 13.01
C MET A 185 -3.85 -8.35 12.13
N LEU A 186 -4.20 -8.68 10.89
CA LEU A 186 -4.96 -7.81 10.00
C LEU A 186 -6.35 -7.51 10.57
N ARG A 187 -7.03 -8.53 11.10
CA ARG A 187 -8.33 -8.37 11.79
C ARG A 187 -8.20 -7.50 13.05
N PHE A 188 -7.17 -7.76 13.87
CA PHE A 188 -7.06 -7.12 15.18
C PHE A 188 -6.52 -5.69 15.11
N VAL A 189 -5.50 -5.43 14.30
CA VAL A 189 -4.84 -4.12 14.21
C VAL A 189 -5.66 -3.14 13.39
N ASP A 190 -6.16 -3.57 12.22
CA ASP A 190 -6.86 -2.76 11.21
C ASP A 190 -6.37 -1.30 11.11
N VAL A 191 -5.40 -1.07 10.22
CA VAL A 191 -4.79 0.25 10.02
C VAL A 191 -5.67 1.21 9.20
N THR A 192 -6.81 0.74 8.67
CA THR A 192 -7.72 1.51 7.81
C THR A 192 -8.88 2.14 8.59
N GLN A 193 -8.56 2.86 9.66
CA GLN A 193 -9.54 3.30 10.66
C GLN A 193 -10.57 4.32 10.18
N SER A 194 -10.33 5.00 9.05
CA SER A 194 -11.26 6.01 8.51
C SER A 194 -12.48 5.42 7.77
N GLY A 195 -12.51 4.09 7.60
CA GLY A 195 -13.61 3.35 6.97
C GLY A 195 -13.73 3.55 5.46
N GLU A 196 -14.44 2.65 4.81
CA GLU A 196 -14.73 2.74 3.39
C GLU A 196 -15.92 3.65 3.13
N ARG A 197 -15.67 4.76 2.46
CA ARG A 197 -16.70 5.73 2.07
C ARG A 197 -17.48 5.25 0.85
N ARG A 198 -18.80 5.39 0.87
CA ARG A 198 -19.74 5.07 -0.20
C ARG A 198 -20.79 6.19 -0.29
N VAL A 199 -21.48 6.25 -1.42
CA VAL A 199 -22.68 7.07 -1.62
C VAL A 199 -23.78 6.16 -2.16
N ALA A 200 -24.97 6.23 -1.56
CA ALA A 200 -26.13 5.50 -2.04
C ALA A 200 -26.56 6.05 -3.40
N LEU A 201 -26.67 5.20 -4.42
CA LEU A 201 -27.12 5.60 -5.76
C LEU A 201 -28.65 5.56 -5.89
N GLU A 202 -29.28 4.76 -5.04
CA GLU A 202 -30.71 4.54 -4.92
C GLU A 202 -31.04 4.26 -3.46
N ASP A 203 -32.33 4.28 -3.12
CA ASP A 203 -32.81 3.96 -1.78
C ASP A 203 -32.52 2.48 -1.46
N VAL A 204 -31.90 2.20 -0.31
CA VAL A 204 -31.52 0.85 0.13
C VAL A 204 -31.96 0.64 1.58
N VAL A 205 -32.62 -0.48 1.86
CA VAL A 205 -32.96 -0.89 3.23
C VAL A 205 -31.91 -1.87 3.75
N ILE A 206 -31.29 -1.58 4.90
CA ILE A 206 -30.39 -2.47 5.63
C ILE A 206 -30.97 -2.73 7.02
N GLY A 207 -31.39 -3.97 7.28
CA GLY A 207 -32.13 -4.30 8.49
C GLY A 207 -33.48 -3.57 8.51
N ASP A 208 -33.70 -2.73 9.52
CA ASP A 208 -34.88 -1.87 9.67
C ASP A 208 -34.64 -0.41 9.26
N GLN A 209 -33.44 -0.08 8.77
CA GLN A 209 -33.04 1.29 8.40
C GLN A 209 -33.10 1.51 6.89
N LEU A 210 -33.72 2.62 6.48
CA LEU A 210 -33.69 3.12 5.10
C LEU A 210 -32.52 4.09 4.93
N ILE A 211 -31.64 3.82 3.96
CA ILE A 211 -30.61 4.72 3.46
C ILE A 211 -31.12 5.30 2.15
N CYS A 212 -31.25 6.63 2.07
CA CYS A 212 -31.81 7.28 0.90
C CYS A 212 -30.77 7.47 -0.20
N ALA A 213 -31.21 7.56 -1.45
CA ALA A 213 -30.37 7.95 -2.57
C ALA A 213 -29.66 9.28 -2.30
N GLY A 214 -28.34 9.31 -2.48
CA GLY A 214 -27.47 10.46 -2.21
C GLY A 214 -26.83 10.48 -0.82
N ASP A 215 -27.27 9.62 0.11
CA ASP A 215 -26.68 9.57 1.45
C ASP A 215 -25.23 9.04 1.42
N ALA A 216 -24.38 9.66 2.24
CA ALA A 216 -23.03 9.20 2.48
C ALA A 216 -23.03 8.07 3.51
N VAL A 217 -22.37 6.96 3.19
CA VAL A 217 -22.24 5.80 4.07
C VAL A 217 -20.76 5.53 4.30
N VAL A 218 -20.37 5.32 5.56
CA VAL A 218 -19.01 4.89 5.92
C VAL A 218 -19.10 3.50 6.51
N VAL A 219 -18.48 2.53 5.85
CA VAL A 219 -18.34 1.17 6.37
C VAL A 219 -17.13 1.14 7.28
N LEU A 220 -17.32 0.77 8.55
CA LEU A 220 -16.25 0.72 9.54
C LEU A 220 -15.76 -0.71 9.73
N SER A 221 -14.76 -1.11 8.93
CA SER A 221 -14.10 -2.42 9.05
C SER A 221 -13.59 -2.67 10.48
N VAL A 222 -13.09 -1.64 11.15
CA VAL A 222 -12.58 -1.71 12.53
C VAL A 222 -13.63 -2.20 13.54
N ALA A 223 -14.90 -1.88 13.32
CA ALA A 223 -15.99 -2.34 14.17
C ALA A 223 -16.43 -3.75 13.75
N ALA A 224 -16.60 -3.98 12.45
CA ALA A 224 -16.98 -5.27 11.90
C ALA A 224 -15.97 -6.38 12.26
N ASN A 225 -14.67 -6.07 12.28
CA ASN A 225 -13.60 -6.99 12.65
C ASN A 225 -13.63 -7.39 14.13
N ARG A 226 -14.43 -6.72 14.96
CA ARG A 226 -14.59 -6.97 16.41
C ARG A 226 -15.99 -7.44 16.79
N ASP A 227 -16.84 -7.72 15.81
CA ASP A 227 -18.16 -8.28 16.05
C ASP A 227 -18.03 -9.67 16.69
N GLU A 228 -18.75 -9.89 17.79
CA GLU A 228 -18.73 -11.14 18.57
C GLU A 228 -19.88 -12.10 18.18
N SER A 229 -20.79 -11.65 17.28
CA SER A 229 -21.99 -12.40 16.88
C SER A 229 -21.75 -13.55 15.90
#